data_AF-A0A9D1JY01-F1
#
_entry.id   AF-A0A9D1JY01-F1
#
_cell.length_a   1.000
_cell.length_b   1.000
_cell.length_c   1.000
_cell.angle_alpha   90.00
_cell.angle_beta   90.00
_cell.angle_gamma   90.00
#
_symmetry.space_group_name_H-M   'P 1'
#
loop_
_entity.id
_entity.type
_entity.pdbx_description
1 polymer ?
#
loop_
_entity_poly.entity_id
_entity_poly.type
_entity_poly.pdbx_seq_one_letter_code
_entity_poly.pdbx_strand_id
1 'polypeptide(L)'
;MSIIEEIEEFIKSMPLGYEFSRKWFKTELSKQYNRSAESYIPSDYCYNRKNKGINYNKQPHYFLHLGRGKYKYVGKDYIFTGEVEEKPRIKKGL
;
A
#
# COMPACT_ATOMS: atom_id res chain seq x y z
N MET A 1 6.42 14.08 -10.26
CA MET A 1 5.47 13.54 -9.29
C MET A 1 6.24 12.76 -8.22
N SER A 2 5.76 12.82 -6.99
CA SER A 2 6.16 11.94 -5.90
C SER A 2 5.50 10.56 -6.04
N ILE A 3 5.98 9.56 -5.30
CA ILE A 3 5.37 8.23 -5.25
C ILE A 3 3.91 8.31 -4.77
N ILE A 4 3.61 9.22 -3.85
CA ILE A 4 2.25 9.41 -3.34
C ILE A 4 1.33 9.94 -4.44
N GLU A 5 1.76 10.98 -5.17
CA GLU A 5 1.00 11.55 -6.30
C GLU A 5 0.77 10.51 -7.41
N GLU A 6 1.78 9.69 -7.71
CA GLU A 6 1.68 8.60 -8.70
C GLU A 6 0.64 7.54 -8.27
N ILE A 7 0.65 7.14 -6.98
CA ILE A 7 -0.32 6.19 -6.44
C ILE A 7 -1.73 6.79 -6.44
N GLU A 8 -1.88 8.04 -6.02
CA GLU A 8 -3.17 8.73 -5.97
C GLU A 8 -3.79 8.87 -7.36
N GLU A 9 -2.98 9.22 -8.37
CA GLU A 9 -3.47 9.31 -9.74
C GLU A 9 -3.88 7.93 -10.29
N PHE A 10 -3.09 6.90 -10.02
CA PHE A 10 -3.40 5.52 -10.44
C PHE A 10 -4.73 5.02 -9.87
N ILE A 11 -4.96 5.20 -8.57
CA ILE A 11 -6.15 4.67 -7.89
C ILE A 11 -7.44 5.45 -8.17
N LYS A 12 -7.39 6.67 -8.73
CA LYS A 12 -8.59 7.43 -9.15
C LYS A 12 -9.47 6.66 -10.13
N SER A 13 -8.84 5.87 -11.00
CA SER A 13 -9.52 5.05 -12.00
C SER A 13 -10.00 3.70 -11.46
N MET A 14 -9.61 3.34 -10.24
CA MET A 14 -9.80 1.99 -9.71
C MET A 14 -11.12 1.92 -8.91
N PRO A 15 -11.97 0.90 -9.12
CA PRO A 15 -13.23 0.82 -8.40
C PRO A 15 -12.97 0.50 -6.92
N LEU A 16 -13.75 1.12 -6.03
CA LEU A 16 -13.74 0.78 -4.61
C LEU A 16 -14.04 -0.71 -4.43
N GLY A 17 -13.28 -1.35 -3.54
CA GLY A 17 -13.36 -2.77 -3.28
C GLY A 17 -12.56 -3.65 -4.23
N TYR A 18 -11.88 -3.08 -5.24
CA TYR A 18 -11.03 -3.85 -6.15
C TYR A 18 -9.91 -4.57 -5.39
N GLU A 19 -9.80 -5.88 -5.61
CA GLU A 19 -8.74 -6.71 -5.05
C GLU A 19 -7.61 -6.89 -6.06
N PHE A 20 -6.38 -6.68 -5.61
CA PHE A 20 -5.20 -6.73 -6.46
C PHE A 20 -4.02 -7.41 -5.78
N SER A 21 -3.08 -7.87 -6.61
CA SER A 21 -1.81 -8.42 -6.12
C SER A 21 -0.73 -7.35 -6.03
N ARG A 22 0.19 -7.51 -5.06
CA ARG A 22 1.41 -6.70 -4.94
C ARG A 22 2.16 -6.61 -6.27
N LYS A 23 2.31 -7.74 -6.97
CA LYS A 23 3.07 -7.83 -8.20
C LYS A 23 2.42 -6.96 -9.28
N TRP A 24 1.11 -7.13 -9.49
CA TRP A 24 0.36 -6.34 -10.46
C TRP A 24 0.47 -4.85 -10.18
N PHE A 25 0.20 -4.41 -8.95
CA PHE A 25 0.25 -3.00 -8.56
C PHE A 25 1.61 -2.35 -8.86
N LYS A 26 2.69 -3.02 -8.43
CA LYS A 26 4.06 -2.57 -8.68
C LYS A 26 4.38 -2.51 -10.18
N THR A 27 3.94 -3.51 -10.93
CA THR A 27 4.18 -3.59 -12.38
C THR A 27 3.44 -2.49 -13.13
N GLU A 28 2.17 -2.25 -12.86
CA GLU A 28 1.39 -1.24 -13.58
C GLU A 28 1.88 0.18 -13.28
N LEU A 29 2.16 0.51 -12.01
CA LEU A 29 2.76 1.81 -11.66
C LEU A 29 4.17 1.99 -12.25
N SER A 30 4.97 0.92 -12.30
CA SER A 30 6.31 0.97 -12.90
C SER A 30 6.24 1.24 -14.41
N LYS A 31 5.32 0.58 -15.11
CA LYS A 31 5.06 0.82 -16.54
C LYS A 31 4.57 2.24 -16.81
N GLN A 32 3.62 2.73 -16.01
CA GLN A 32 2.98 4.02 -16.24
C GLN A 32 3.93 5.21 -15.98
N TYR A 33 4.79 5.12 -14.97
CA TYR A 33 5.63 6.23 -14.53
C TYR A 33 7.14 6.03 -14.75
N ASN A 34 7.55 4.93 -15.39
CA ASN A 34 8.95 4.57 -15.63
C ASN A 34 9.85 4.63 -14.37
N ARG A 35 9.27 4.23 -13.22
CA ARG A 35 9.97 4.15 -11.92
C ARG A 35 10.21 2.68 -11.58
N SER A 36 11.27 2.41 -10.81
CA SER A 36 11.49 1.07 -10.26
C SER A 36 10.25 0.54 -9.55
N ALA A 37 9.82 -0.66 -9.92
CA ALA A 37 8.72 -1.37 -9.29
C ALA A 37 8.90 -1.46 -7.76
N GLU A 38 10.15 -1.59 -7.29
CA GLU A 38 10.50 -1.69 -5.87
C GLU A 38 10.22 -0.41 -5.07
N SER A 39 10.06 0.74 -5.74
CA SER A 39 9.65 1.99 -5.09
C SER A 39 8.19 1.96 -4.60
N TYR A 40 7.36 1.06 -5.14
CA TYR A 40 5.95 0.98 -4.79
C TYR A 40 5.71 -0.11 -3.74
N ILE A 41 5.42 0.32 -2.51
CA ILE A 41 5.21 -0.55 -1.36
C ILE A 41 3.75 -0.42 -0.91
N PRO A 42 2.80 -1.19 -1.47
CA PRO A 42 1.37 -1.04 -1.15
C PRO A 42 1.07 -1.29 0.34
N SER A 43 1.89 -2.11 1.02
CA SER A 43 1.74 -2.35 2.45
C SER A 43 2.00 -1.14 3.33
N ASP A 44 2.64 -0.09 2.81
CA ASP A 44 2.85 1.14 3.56
C ASP A 44 1.56 1.97 3.64
N TYR A 45 0.67 1.84 2.66
CA TYR A 45 -0.56 2.64 2.55
C TYR A 45 -1.80 1.86 2.99
N CYS A 46 -1.66 0.98 3.98
CA CYS A 46 -2.72 0.10 4.46
C CYS A 46 -3.29 0.55 5.81
N TYR A 47 -4.61 0.63 5.94
CA TYR A 47 -5.28 0.96 7.21
C TYR A 47 -5.14 -0.12 8.29
N ASN A 48 -4.92 -1.37 7.89
CA ASN A 48 -4.86 -2.50 8.83
C ASN A 48 -3.44 -2.98 9.07
N ARG A 49 -2.41 -2.22 8.64
CA ARG A 49 -1.02 -2.64 8.75
C ARG A 49 -0.06 -1.47 8.90
N LYS A 50 0.83 -1.58 9.89
CA LYS A 50 1.94 -0.67 10.08
C LYS A 50 3.28 -1.38 9.85
N ASN A 51 4.08 -0.84 8.93
CA ASN A 51 5.45 -1.30 8.68
C ASN A 51 6.45 -0.43 9.46
N LYS A 52 7.61 -1.00 9.80
CA LYS A 52 8.69 -0.23 10.40
C LYS A 52 9.35 0.67 9.35
N GLY A 53 9.57 1.94 9.69
CA GLY A 53 10.24 2.91 8.80
C GLY A 53 9.28 3.91 8.13
N ILE A 54 7.98 3.74 8.36
CA ILE A 54 6.95 4.63 7.81
C ILE A 54 6.30 5.45 8.94
N ASN A 55 5.87 6.69 8.65
CA ASN A 55 5.12 7.50 9.59
C ASN A 55 3.62 7.25 9.39
N TYR A 56 3.15 6.12 9.92
CA TYR A 56 1.79 5.63 9.76
C TYR A 56 0.71 6.68 10.02
N ASN A 57 0.91 7.56 11.01
CA ASN A 57 -0.08 8.58 11.37
C ASN A 57 -0.08 9.80 10.43
N LYS A 58 0.97 10.00 9.62
CA LYS A 58 1.10 11.15 8.71
C LYS A 58 0.90 10.79 7.25
N GLN A 59 1.24 9.57 6.87
CA GLN A 59 1.07 9.11 5.49
C GLN A 59 -0.39 8.78 5.19
N PRO A 60 -0.80 8.85 3.93
CA PRO A 60 -2.15 8.47 3.56
C PRO A 60 -2.32 6.95 3.55
N HIS A 61 -3.57 6.52 3.68
CA HIS A 61 -3.99 5.12 3.64
C HIS A 61 -5.07 4.95 2.59
N TYR A 62 -4.98 3.88 1.82
CA TYR A 62 -5.88 3.59 0.70
C TYR A 62 -6.34 2.14 0.66
N PHE A 63 -5.59 1.25 1.32
CA PHE A 63 -5.70 -0.18 1.12
C PHE A 63 -5.99 -0.95 2.40
N LEU A 64 -6.48 -2.17 2.24
CA LEU A 64 -6.41 -3.22 3.24
C LEU A 64 -5.47 -4.31 2.74
N HIS A 65 -4.58 -4.77 3.61
CA HIS A 65 -3.78 -5.97 3.37
C HIS A 65 -4.62 -7.21 3.68
N LEU A 66 -4.81 -8.08 2.70
CA LEU A 66 -5.61 -9.31 2.82
C LEU A 66 -4.75 -10.57 3.09
N GLY A 67 -3.43 -10.41 3.25
CA GLY A 67 -2.49 -11.52 3.38
C GLY A 67 -1.90 -11.99 2.06
N ARG A 68 -0.75 -12.68 2.13
CA ARG A 68 -0.03 -13.31 0.99
C ARG A 68 0.19 -12.38 -0.21
N GLY A 69 0.37 -11.08 0.04
CA GLY A 69 0.59 -10.08 -1.01
C GLY A 69 -0.66 -9.70 -1.80
N LYS A 70 -1.85 -9.97 -1.26
CA LYS A 70 -3.14 -9.48 -1.76
C LYS A 70 -3.58 -8.24 -0.98
N TYR A 71 -4.25 -7.34 -1.69
CA TYR A 71 -4.71 -6.07 -1.17
C TYR A 71 -6.10 -5.75 -1.70
N LYS A 72 -6.82 -4.89 -0.99
CA LYS A 72 -8.11 -4.33 -1.42
C LYS A 72 -8.04 -2.82 -1.36
N TYR A 73 -8.54 -2.16 -2.39
CA TYR A 73 -8.72 -0.71 -2.37
C TYR A 73 -9.99 -0.32 -1.62
N VAL A 74 -9.86 0.58 -0.66
CA VAL A 74 -10.95 1.05 0.21
C VAL A 74 -11.11 2.57 0.22
N GLY A 75 -10.18 3.30 -0.39
CA GLY A 75 -10.23 4.77 -0.48
C GLY A 75 -9.66 5.47 0.76
N LYS A 76 -9.42 6.77 0.63
CA LYS A 76 -8.80 7.64 1.67
C LYS A 76 -9.72 7.97 2.86
N ASP A 77 -11.03 7.80 2.67
CA ASP A 77 -12.06 8.14 3.66
C ASP A 77 -12.54 6.89 4.41
N TYR A 78 -11.85 5.75 4.24
CA TYR A 78 -12.22 4.50 4.89
C TYR A 78 -11.95 4.56 6.39
N ILE A 79 -12.95 4.19 7.19
CA ILE A 79 -12.84 4.10 8.65
C ILE A 79 -12.55 2.66 9.03
N PHE A 80 -11.29 2.39 9.40
CA PHE A 80 -10.90 1.08 9.93
C PHE A 80 -11.06 1.05 11.44
N THR A 81 -11.82 0.07 11.94
CA THR A 81 -12.14 -0.11 13.37
C THR A 81 -11.50 -1.37 13.98
N GLY A 82 -10.73 -2.11 13.20
CA GLY A 82 -10.05 -3.33 13.65
C GLY A 82 -8.67 -3.05 14.26
N GLU A 83 -8.00 -4.13 14.69
CA GLU A 83 -6.62 -4.06 15.13
C GLU A 83 -5.66 -3.87 13.95
N VAL A 84 -4.66 -3.00 14.12
CA VAL A 84 -3.63 -2.74 13.12
C VAL A 84 -2.51 -3.77 13.30
N GLU A 85 -2.21 -4.56 12.26
CA GLU A 85 -1.09 -5.49 12.26
C GLU A 85 0.25 -4.71 12.30
N GLU A 86 1.02 -4.86 13.38
CA GLU A 86 2.40 -4.38 13.41
C GLU A 86 3.35 -5.51 12.99
N LYS A 87 4.10 -5.31 11.88
CA LYS A 87 5.21 -6.22 11.54
C LYS A 87 6.51 -5.71 12.17
N PRO A 88 7.00 -6.32 13.27
CA PRO A 88 8.33 -6.00 13.78
C PRO A 88 9.40 -6.46 12.79
N ARG A 89 10.52 -5.72 12.72
CA ARG A 89 11.69 -6.18 11.98
C ARG A 89 12.27 -7.36 12.74
N ILE A 90 12.06 -8.58 12.26
CA ILE A 90 12.91 -9.71 12.67
C ILE A 90 14.32 -9.32 12.21
N LYS A 91 15.19 -8.90 13.15
CA LYS A 91 16.63 -8.94 12.89
C LYS A 91 16.90 -10.41 12.55
N LYS A 92 17.27 -10.73 11.31
CA LYS A 92 18.03 -11.96 11.07
C LYS A 92 19.23 -11.85 12.02
N GLY A 93 19.20 -12.63 13.10
CA GLY A 93 20.33 -12.76 13.99
C GLY A 93 21.51 -13.28 13.18
N LEU A 94 22.66 -12.63 13.41
CA LEU A 94 24.04 -13.06 13.20
C LEU A 94 24.28 -14.23 12.25
#